data_AF-A0A1C9V0R7-F1
#
_entry.id   AF-A0A1C9V0R7-F1
#
_cell.length_a   1.000
_cell.length_b   1.000
_cell.length_c   1.000
_cell.angle_alpha   90.00
_cell.angle_beta   90.00
_cell.angle_gamma   90.00
#
_symmetry.space_group_name_H-M   'P 1'
#
loop_
_entity.id
_entity.type
_entity.pdbx_description
1 polymer ?
#
loop_
_entity_poly.entity_id
_entity_poly.type
_entity_poly.pdbx_seq_one_letter_code
_entity_poly.pdbx_strand_id
1 'polypeptide(L)' 'MEAGELAAIGIANQRETVLLWDAETGSPLGNAIVWQCRRTADRCTELRQAGLEPTVQALTG' A
#
# COMPACT_ATOMS: atom_id res chain seq x y z
N MET A 1 -28.77 -7.70 17.84
CA MET A 1 -27.47 -8.32 18.15
C MET A 1 -26.84 -7.55 19.27
N GLU A 2 -26.70 -8.17 20.44
CA GLU A 2 -25.79 -7.63 21.47
C GLU A 2 -24.35 -7.86 21.01
N ALA A 3 -23.42 -6.99 21.44
CA ALA A 3 -22.02 -7.04 21.02
C ALA A 3 -21.29 -8.38 21.36
N GLY A 4 -21.90 -9.25 22.17
CA GLY A 4 -21.34 -10.54 22.58
C GLY A 4 -21.50 -11.72 21.61
N GLU A 5 -22.27 -11.59 20.52
CA GLU A 5 -22.55 -12.71 19.59
C GLU A 5 -21.63 -12.77 18.34
N LEU A 6 -20.69 -11.83 18.20
CA LEU A 6 -19.83 -11.75 17.01
C LEU A 6 -18.62 -12.68 17.13
N ALA A 7 -18.61 -13.78 16.37
CA ALA A 7 -17.53 -14.75 16.38
C ALA A 7 -16.22 -14.24 15.72
N ALA A 8 -16.32 -13.46 14.63
CA ALA A 8 -15.16 -12.92 13.91
C ALA A 8 -15.52 -11.76 12.96
N ILE A 9 -14.48 -11.02 12.54
CA ILE A 9 -14.54 -10.05 11.43
C ILE A 9 -13.47 -10.42 10.41
N GLY A 10 -13.88 -10.62 9.16
CA GLY A 10 -12.98 -10.70 8.03
C GLY A 10 -12.84 -9.34 7.36
N ILE A 11 -11.60 -8.91 7.12
CA ILE A 11 -11.32 -7.66 6.40
C ILE A 11 -10.61 -8.00 5.10
N ALA A 12 -11.16 -7.53 3.99
CA ALA A 12 -10.52 -7.52 2.69
C ALA A 12 -10.54 -6.10 2.14
N ASN A 13 -9.48 -5.71 1.44
CA ASN A 13 -9.31 -4.35 0.93
C ASN A 13 -8.76 -4.36 -0.50
N GLN A 14 -8.88 -3.21 -1.16
CA GLN A 14 -8.09 -2.92 -2.36
C GLN A 14 -6.61 -3.06 -2.03
N ARG A 15 -5.89 -3.83 -2.83
CA ARG A 15 -4.46 -4.04 -2.63
C ARG A 15 -3.65 -2.81 -3.12
N GLU A 16 -2.37 -2.78 -2.75
CA GLU A 16 -1.33 -1.81 -3.13
C GLU A 16 -1.54 -0.33 -2.75
N THR A 17 -2.77 0.14 -2.49
CA THR A 17 -3.04 1.52 -2.05
C THR A 17 -2.29 1.85 -0.76
N VAL A 18 -1.53 2.96 -0.77
CA VAL A 18 -0.68 3.39 0.36
C VAL A 18 -1.28 4.59 1.08
N LEU A 19 -1.31 4.53 2.41
CA LEU A 19 -1.65 5.65 3.30
C LEU A 19 -0.50 5.90 4.26
N LEU A 20 -0.30 7.17 4.61
CA LEU A 20 0.60 7.60 5.67
C LEU A 20 -0.17 8.51 6.62
N TRP A 21 -0.01 8.27 7.91
CA TRP A 21 -0.69 9.01 8.97
C TRP A 21 0.29 9.30 10.11
N ASP A 22 -0.06 10.29 10.91
CA ASP A 22 0.64 10.63 12.14
C ASP A 22 0.27 9.60 13.22
N ALA A 23 1.27 8.99 13.85
CA ALA A 23 1.06 7.85 14.73
C ALA A 23 0.40 8.22 16.07
N GLU A 24 0.55 9.47 16.53
CA GLU A 24 -0.03 9.94 17.80
C GLU A 24 -1.49 10.35 17.63
N THR A 25 -1.80 11.05 16.54
CA THR A 25 -3.13 11.63 16.30
C THR A 25 -4.02 10.78 15.40
N GLY A 26 -3.45 9.84 14.63
CA GLY A 26 -4.15 9.10 13.59
C GLY A 26 -4.51 9.93 12.36
N SER A 27 -4.09 11.20 12.30
CA SER A 27 -4.46 12.09 11.20
C SER A 27 -3.71 11.70 9.92
N PRO A 28 -4.39 11.59 8.77
CA PRO A 28 -3.72 11.33 7.51
C PRO A 28 -2.82 12.52 7.13
N LEU A 29 -1.60 12.24 6.68
CA LEU A 29 -0.70 13.28 6.15
C LEU A 29 -1.15 13.79 4.78
N GLY A 30 -2.03 13.04 4.12
CA GLY A 30 -2.63 13.39 2.84
C GLY A 30 -3.54 12.29 2.31
N ASN A 31 -3.98 12.43 1.07
CA ASN A 31 -4.83 11.44 0.42
C ASN A 31 -4.09 10.11 0.23
N ALA A 32 -4.84 9.01 0.31
CA ALA A 32 -4.36 7.70 -0.09
C ALA A 32 -3.85 7.72 -1.55
N ILE A 33 -2.69 7.13 -1.80
CA ILE A 33 -2.19 6.92 -3.16
C ILE A 33 -2.74 5.58 -3.63
N VAL A 34 -3.75 5.64 -4.50
CA VAL A 34 -4.43 4.45 -5.02
C VAL A 34 -3.53 3.62 -5.94
N TRP A 35 -3.75 2.31 -6.00
CA TRP A 35 -2.97 1.37 -6.82
C TRP A 35 -2.91 1.72 -8.33
N GLN A 36 -3.92 2.43 -8.84
CA GLN A 36 -3.95 2.89 -10.24
C GLN A 36 -3.08 4.11 -10.51
N CYS A 37 -2.55 4.76 -9.46
CA CYS A 37 -1.81 6.00 -9.60
C CYS A 37 -0.49 5.77 -10.34
N ARG A 38 -0.23 6.58 -11.37
CA ARG A 38 0.99 6.49 -12.21
C ARG A 38 2.09 7.48 -11.84
N ARG A 39 1.92 8.25 -10.75
CA ARG A 39 2.83 9.36 -10.39
C ARG A 39 4.29 8.94 -10.13
N THR A 40 4.53 7.66 -9.83
CA THR A 40 5.88 7.11 -9.57
C THR A 40 6.49 6.41 -10.79
N ALA A 41 5.90 6.53 -11.98
CA ALA A 41 6.38 5.86 -13.18
C ALA A 41 7.84 6.21 -13.53
N ASP A 42 8.24 7.47 -13.36
CA ASP A 42 9.62 7.91 -13.60
C ASP A 42 10.60 7.24 -12.62
N ARG A 43 10.23 7.16 -11.33
CA ARG A 43 11.01 6.44 -10.33
C ARG A 43 11.14 4.95 -10.65
N CYS A 44 10.08 4.31 -11.15
CA CYS A 44 10.17 2.92 -11.61
C CYS A 44 11.10 2.77 -12.82
N THR A 45 11.19 3.78 -13.68
CA THR A 45 12.13 3.80 -14.82
C THR A 45 13.57 3.93 -14.34
N GLU A 46 13.84 4.83 -13.39
CA GLU A 46 15.17 4.99 -12.78
C GLU A 46 15.66 3.67 -12.14
N LEU A 47 14.80 2.98 -11.39
CA LEU A 47 15.16 1.70 -10.74
C LEU A 47 15.48 0.60 -11.77
N ARG A 48 14.74 0.56 -12.88
CA ARG A 48 15.04 -0.36 -14.00
C ARG A 48 16.35 -0.02 -14.68
N GLN A 49 16.62 1.26 -14.93
CA GLN A 49 17.89 1.74 -15.49
C GLN A 49 19.08 1.46 -14.55
N ALA A 50 18.85 1.43 -13.24
CA ALA A 50 19.83 1.00 -12.24
C ALA A 50 20.04 -0.53 -12.18
N GLY A 51 19.36 -1.31 -13.04
CA GLY A 51 19.51 -2.77 -13.11
C GLY A 51 18.84 -3.54 -11.97
N LEU A 52 17.91 -2.92 -11.24
CA LEU A 52 17.30 -3.53 -10.04
C LEU A 52 16.10 -4.45 -10.35
N GLU A 53 15.64 -4.47 -11.60
CA GLU A 53 14.46 -5.27 -12.02
C GLU A 53 14.59 -6.77 -11.70
N PRO A 54 15.71 -7.45 -11.99
CA PRO A 54 15.85 -8.88 -11.65
C PRO A 54 15.79 -9.13 -10.13
N THR A 55 16.37 -8.24 -9.33
CA THR A 55 16.36 -8.34 -7.86
C THR A 55 14.95 -8.17 -7.31
N VAL A 56 14.18 -7.20 -7.81
CA VAL A 56 12.80 -6.99 -7.40
C VAL A 56 11.96 -8.23 -7.74
N GLN A 57 12.03 -8.72 -8.97
CA GLN A 57 11.30 -9.94 -9.37
C GLN A 57 11.63 -11.13 -8.47
N ALA A 58 12.91 -11.37 -8.20
CA ALA A 58 13.35 -12.49 -7.37
C ALA A 58 12.87 -12.42 -5.92
N LEU A 59 12.72 -11.21 -5.36
CA LEU A 59 12.34 -11.00 -3.96
C LEU A 59 10.83 -10.84 -3.75
N THR A 60 10.11 -10.30 -4.73
CA THR A 60 8.71 -9.89 -4.54
C THR A 60 7.70 -10.64 -5.41
N GLY A 61 8.15 -11.48 -6.35
CA GLY A 61 7.29 -12.30 -7.20
C GLY A 61 7.08 -11.75 -8.59
#